data_AF-A0A7Y6YMG1-F1
#
_entry.id   AF-A0A7Y6YMG1-F1
#
_cell.length_a   1.000
_cell.length_b   1.000
_cell.length_c   1.000
_cell.angle_alpha   90.00
_cell.angle_beta   90.00
_cell.angle_gamma   90.00
#
_symmetry.space_group_name_H-M   'P 1'
#
loop_
_entity.id
_entity.type
_entity.pdbx_description
1 polymer ?
#
loop_
_entity_poly.entity_id
_entity_poly.type
_entity_poly.pdbx_seq_one_letter_code
_entity_poly.pdbx_strand_id
1 'polypeptide(L)'
;MATILLSAAGAAVGGAIGGSVAGLSSAVIGRAVGATLGRLIDQRLMGSGAEPVETGKTDRFRLTQASEGAPVSQVYGRMRLG
;
A
#
# COMPACT_ATOMS: atom_id res chain seq x y z
N MET A 1 -3.89 -0.13 0.62
CA MET A 1 -4.18 0.53 -0.67
C MET A 1 -4.28 -0.52 -1.77
N ALA A 2 -5.30 -0.43 -2.62
CA ALA A 2 -5.47 -1.29 -3.79
C ALA A 2 -4.31 -1.12 -4.78
N THR A 3 -3.75 0.08 -4.91
CA THR A 3 -2.55 0.37 -5.73
C THR A 3 -1.39 -0.56 -5.40
N ILE A 4 -1.08 -0.76 -4.11
CA ILE A 4 0.04 -1.60 -3.69
C ILE A 4 -0.24 -3.07 -4.03
N LEU A 5 -1.46 -3.55 -3.73
CA LEU A 5 -1.84 -4.94 -3.98
C LEU A 5 -1.88 -5.27 -5.47
N LEU A 6 -2.55 -4.46 -6.28
CA LEU A 6 -2.68 -4.70 -7.71
C LEU A 6 -1.37 -4.48 -8.46
N SER A 7 -0.52 -3.53 -8.03
CA SER A 7 0.82 -3.38 -8.61
C SER A 7 1.72 -4.57 -8.30
N ALA A 8 1.67 -5.13 -7.08
CA ALA A 8 2.39 -6.35 -6.74
C ALA A 8 1.88 -7.56 -7.52
N ALA A 9 0.55 -7.72 -7.64
CA ALA A 9 -0.06 -8.78 -8.43
C ALA A 9 0.31 -8.66 -9.92
N GLY A 10 0.23 -7.45 -10.48
CA GLY A 10 0.63 -7.17 -11.86
C GLY A 10 2.12 -7.43 -12.10
N ALA A 11 2.98 -7.06 -11.14
CA ALA A 11 4.40 -7.37 -11.21
C ALA A 11 4.68 -8.88 -11.18
N ALA A 12 3.97 -9.61 -10.32
CA ALA A 12 4.10 -11.06 -10.19
C ALA A 12 3.65 -11.78 -11.48
N VAL A 13 2.50 -11.40 -12.04
CA VAL A 13 2.00 -11.96 -13.31
C VAL A 13 2.94 -11.59 -14.48
N GLY A 14 3.36 -10.32 -14.56
CA GLY A 14 4.30 -9.87 -15.58
C GLY A 14 5.64 -10.60 -15.49
N GLY A 15 6.17 -10.78 -14.28
CA GLY A 15 7.41 -11.53 -14.04
C GLY A 15 7.28 -13.03 -14.32
N ALA A 16 6.12 -13.63 -14.06
CA ALA A 16 5.88 -15.05 -14.34
C ALA A 16 5.83 -15.38 -15.84
N ILE A 17 5.38 -14.44 -16.68
CA ILE A 17 5.40 -14.57 -18.15
C ILE A 17 6.84 -14.47 -18.69
N GLY A 18 7.74 -13.79 -17.95
CA GLY A 18 9.14 -13.60 -18.33
C GLY A 18 9.32 -12.61 -19.49
N GLY A 19 10.58 -12.26 -19.76
CA GLY A 19 10.97 -11.44 -20.90
C GLY A 19 11.10 -9.93 -20.64
N SER A 20 11.68 -9.25 -21.63
CA SER A 20 11.74 -7.80 -21.70
C SER A 20 11.15 -7.33 -23.03
N VAL A 21 10.33 -6.28 -22.97
CA VAL A 21 9.76 -5.63 -24.15
C VAL A 21 10.32 -4.22 -24.18
N ALA A 22 10.98 -3.86 -25.28
CA ALA A 22 11.63 -2.54 -25.44
C ALA A 22 12.64 -2.20 -24.31
N GLY A 23 13.33 -3.20 -23.76
CA GLY A 23 14.31 -3.02 -22.68
C GLY A 23 13.72 -2.92 -21.27
N LEU A 24 12.39 -2.95 -21.13
CA LEU A 24 11.69 -2.99 -19.84
C LEU A 24 11.27 -4.41 -19.52
N SER A 25 11.43 -4.83 -18.26
CA SER A 25 10.92 -6.14 -17.84
C SER A 25 9.40 -6.19 -17.93
N SER A 26 8.86 -7.33 -18.34
CA SER A 26 7.42 -7.61 -18.31
C SER A 26 6.82 -7.45 -16.90
N ALA A 27 7.62 -7.69 -15.86
CA ALA A 27 7.26 -7.40 -14.47
C ALA A 27 7.01 -5.90 -14.22
N VAL A 28 7.83 -5.00 -14.77
CA VAL A 28 7.64 -3.55 -14.62
C VAL A 28 6.39 -3.08 -15.37
N ILE A 29 6.14 -3.63 -16.56
CA ILE A 29 4.92 -3.33 -17.33
C ILE A 29 3.68 -3.79 -16.57
N GLY A 30 3.69 -5.03 -16.07
CA GLY A 30 2.61 -5.55 -15.24
C GLY A 30 2.40 -4.75 -13.96
N ARG A 31 3.48 -4.33 -13.30
CA ARG A 31 3.43 -3.44 -12.13
C ARG A 31 2.77 -2.10 -12.46
N ALA A 32 3.12 -1.50 -13.60
CA ALA A 32 2.58 -0.21 -14.03
C ALA A 32 1.07 -0.30 -14.31
N VAL A 33 0.63 -1.33 -15.03
CA VAL A 33 -0.80 -1.60 -15.30
C VAL A 33 -1.57 -1.89 -14.00
N GLY A 34 -0.99 -2.68 -13.10
CA GLY A 34 -1.58 -2.94 -11.79
C GLY A 34 -1.70 -1.66 -10.96
N ALA A 35 -0.66 -0.82 -10.93
CA ALA A 35 -0.67 0.43 -10.17
C ALA A 35 -1.72 1.41 -10.68
N THR A 36 -1.90 1.57 -11.99
CA THR A 36 -2.91 2.47 -12.55
C THR A 36 -4.33 2.01 -12.22
N LEU A 37 -4.64 0.72 -12.39
CA LEU A 37 -5.93 0.17 -12.01
C LEU A 37 -6.18 0.28 -10.50
N GLY A 38 -5.18 -0.02 -9.67
CA GLY A 38 -5.30 0.13 -8.23
C GLY A 38 -5.48 1.58 -7.79
N ARG A 39 -4.87 2.55 -8.49
CA ARG A 39 -5.05 3.99 -8.23
C ARG A 39 -6.47 4.46 -8.53
N LEU A 40 -7.10 3.92 -9.59
CA LEU A 40 -8.51 4.20 -9.88
C LEU A 40 -9.44 3.69 -8.77
N ILE A 41 -9.14 2.53 -8.19
CA ILE A 41 -9.92 2.00 -7.07
C ILE A 41 -9.70 2.83 -5.81
N ASP A 42 -8.45 3.14 -5.47
CA ASP A 42 -8.14 3.96 -4.30
C ASP A 42 -8.77 5.36 -4.38
N GLN A 43 -8.74 6.00 -5.55
CA GLN A 43 -9.41 7.28 -5.78
C GLN A 43 -10.93 7.20 -5.68
N ARG A 44 -11.55 6.14 -6.24
CA ARG A 44 -13.01 5.96 -6.13
C ARG A 44 -13.47 5.75 -4.69
N LEU A 45 -12.68 5.05 -3.89
CA LEU A 45 -13.00 4.80 -2.47
C LEU A 45 -12.79 6.04 -1.60
N MET A 46 -11.79 6.87 -1.90
CA MET A 46 -11.47 8.07 -1.11
C MET A 46 -12.15 9.34 -1.61
N GLY A 47 -12.81 9.31 -2.77
CA GLY A 47 -13.48 10.46 -3.38
C GLY A 47 -12.56 11.27 -4.30
N SER A 48 -13.17 12.11 -5.15
CA SER A 48 -12.48 12.81 -6.25
C SER A 48 -11.71 14.08 -5.86
N GLY A 49 -11.59 14.39 -4.56
CA GLY A 49 -11.15 15.71 -4.10
C GLY A 49 -9.68 15.83 -3.71
N ALA A 50 -9.02 14.75 -3.30
CA ALA A 50 -7.66 14.81 -2.75
C ALA A 50 -6.84 13.55 -3.03
N GLU A 51 -5.51 13.68 -3.00
CA GLU A 51 -4.62 12.53 -3.10
C GLU A 51 -4.74 11.66 -1.83
N PRO A 52 -4.84 10.33 -1.96
CA PRO A 52 -4.83 9.42 -0.82
C PRO A 52 -3.62 9.64 0.08
N VAL A 53 -3.85 9.97 1.35
CA VAL A 53 -2.80 10.07 2.37
C VAL A 53 -2.67 8.72 3.08
N GLU A 54 -1.43 8.26 3.25
CA GLU A 54 -1.16 7.05 4.02
C GLU A 54 -1.47 7.30 5.50
N THR A 55 -2.49 6.62 6.03
CA THR A 55 -2.93 6.77 7.43
C THR A 55 -3.16 5.39 8.07
N GLY A 56 -3.05 5.32 9.40
CA GLY A 56 -3.48 4.15 10.17
C GLY A 56 -2.67 2.88 9.93
N LYS A 57 -1.34 2.97 9.78
CA LYS A 57 -0.47 1.79 9.68
C LYS A 57 -0.68 0.90 10.92
N THR A 58 -1.27 -0.27 10.70
CA THR A 58 -1.58 -1.19 11.79
C THR A 58 -0.29 -1.85 12.27
N ASP A 59 0.10 -1.55 13.50
CA ASP A 59 1.17 -2.28 14.16
C ASP A 59 0.65 -3.68 14.57
N ARG A 60 1.25 -4.72 13.98
CA ARG A 60 0.93 -6.12 14.32
C ARG A 60 1.62 -6.56 15.61
N PHE A 61 2.67 -5.87 16.04
CA PHE A 61 3.43 -6.23 17.23
C PHE A 61 3.51 -5.04 18.19
N ARG A 62 2.53 -4.95 19.08
CA ARG A 62 2.44 -3.88 20.06
C ARG A 62 3.39 -4.15 21.21
N LEU A 63 4.48 -3.41 21.26
CA LEU A 63 5.55 -3.52 22.24
C LEU A 63 5.66 -2.20 23.00
N THR A 64 5.51 -2.24 24.32
CA THR A 64 5.73 -1.04 25.16
C THR A 64 7.19 -0.64 25.12
N GLN A 65 7.46 0.56 24.63
CA GLN A 65 8.80 1.12 24.60
C GLN A 65 8.92 2.23 25.64
N ALA A 66 10.07 2.31 26.31
CA ALA A 66 10.42 3.38 27.24
C ALA A 66 11.25 4.49 26.57
N SER A 67 11.33 4.48 25.24
CA SER A 67 12.13 5.42 24.47
C SER A 67 11.47 6.80 24.41
N GLU A 68 12.29 7.84 24.51
CA GLU A 68 11.86 9.22 24.31
C GLU A 68 11.46 9.46 22.84
N GLY A 69 10.45 10.32 22.61
CA GLY A 69 9.99 10.69 21.27
C GLY A 69 8.89 9.81 20.65
N ALA A 70 8.39 8.80 21.38
CA ALA A 70 7.23 8.04 20.95
C ALA A 70 5.95 8.91 20.95
N PRO A 71 5.09 8.82 19.93
CA PRO A 71 3.84 9.59 19.89
C PRO A 71 2.85 9.11 20.97
N VAL A 72 2.07 10.05 21.53
CA VAL A 72 1.00 9.72 22.47
C VAL A 72 -0.17 9.07 21.73
N SER A 73 -0.52 7.83 22.07
CA SER A 73 -1.62 7.10 21.43
C SER A 73 -2.99 7.69 21.80
N GLN A 74 -3.81 8.02 20.79
CA GLN A 74 -5.21 8.40 20.98
C GLN A 74 -6.16 7.28 20.54
N VAL A 75 -7.10 6.91 21.40
CA VAL A 75 -8.10 5.87 21.13
C VAL A 75 -9.47 6.34 21.61
N TYR A 76 -10.49 6.05 20.80
CA TYR A 76 -11.89 6.25 21.14
C TYR A 76 -12.58 4.90 21.27
N GLY A 77 -13.08 4.57 22.47
CA GLY A 77 -13.70 3.28 22.78
C GLY A 77 -12.77 2.32 23.52
N ARG A 78 -13.00 1.01 23.37
CA ARG A 78 -12.25 -0.04 24.09
C ARG A 78 -11.21 -0.69 23.18
N MET A 79 -9.93 -0.43 23.46
CA MET A 79 -8.80 -1.05 22.73
C MET A 79 -7.64 -1.34 23.67
N ARG A 80 -6.85 -2.38 23.36
CA ARG A 80 -5.59 -2.65 24.05
C ARG A 80 -4.47 -1.76 23.50
N LEU A 81 -3.88 -0.96 24.38
CA LEU A 81 -2.65 -0.21 24.15
C LEU A 81 -1.44 -1.06 24.53
N GLY A 82 -0.30 -0.78 23.90
CA GLY A 82 0.99 -1.41 24.13
C GLY A 82 2.03 -0.32 24.01
#